data_AF-A0A969AIV3-F1
#
_entry.id   AF-A0A969AIV3-F1
#
_cell.length_a   1.000
_cell.length_b   1.000
_cell.length_c   1.000
_cell.angle_alpha   90.00
_cell.angle_beta   90.00
_cell.angle_gamma   90.00
#
_symmetry.space_group_name_H-M   'P 1'
#
loop_
_entity.id
_entity.type
_entity.pdbx_description
1 polymer ?
#
loop_
_entity_poly.entity_id
_entity_poly.type
_entity_poly.pdbx_seq_one_letter_code
_entity_poly.pdbx_strand_id
1 'polypeptide(L)' 'MRPFVGAGAGMTTENRQFGGVLTTGADYRINKRLTAVGSVNLGLFEDNRDVSAVLGIATNFNR' A
#
# COMPACT_ATOMS: atom_id res chain seq x y z
N MET A 1 -10.55 -8.39 10.74
CA MET A 1 -9.62 -8.16 9.62
C MET A 1 -10.42 -7.66 8.43
N ARG A 2 -9.98 -6.61 7.74
CA ARG A 2 -10.68 -6.00 6.61
C ARG A 2 -9.75 -5.98 5.40
N PRO A 3 -9.96 -6.83 4.38
CA PRO A 3 -9.15 -6.79 3.17
C PRO A 3 -9.44 -5.54 2.36
N PHE A 4 -8.46 -5.08 1.59
CA PHE A 4 -8.61 -3.97 0.65
C PHE A 4 -7.79 -4.20 -0.62
N VAL A 5 -8.24 -3.54 -1.68
CA VAL A 5 -7.50 -3.38 -2.94
C VAL A 5 -7.53 -1.90 -3.31
N GLY A 6 -6.44 -1.40 -3.86
CA GLY A 6 -6.26 -0.03 -4.30
C GLY A 6 -5.49 0.00 -5.61
N ALA A 7 -5.68 1.10 -6.33
CA ALA A 7 -4.89 1.42 -7.51
C ALA A 7 -4.50 2.91 -7.42
N GLY A 8 -3.32 3.23 -7.91
CA GLY A 8 -2.77 4.58 -7.90
C GLY A 8 -1.67 4.75 -8.92
N ALA A 9 -0.92 5.83 -8.79
CA ALA A 9 0.27 6.11 -9.59
C ALA A 9 1.50 6.20 -8.68
N GLY A 10 2.65 5.77 -9.19
CA GLY A 10 3.94 5.85 -8.52
C GLY A 10 4.98 6.50 -9.41
N MET A 11 6.02 7.07 -8.80
CA MET A 11 7.19 7.61 -9.48
C MET A 11 8.44 7.06 -8.81
N THR A 12 9.38 6.52 -9.58
CA THR A 12 10.72 6.18 -9.10
C THR A 12 11.71 7.29 -9.46
N THR A 13 12.57 7.67 -8.51
CA THR A 13 13.60 8.70 -8.72
C THR A 13 14.88 8.14 -9.35
N GLU A 14 15.09 6.83 -9.28
CA GLU A 14 16.30 6.17 -9.80
C GLU A 14 16.34 6.21 -11.34
N ASN A 15 15.19 5.95 -11.99
CA ASN A 15 15.05 5.98 -13.45
C ASN A 15 14.07 7.05 -13.96
N ARG A 16 13.52 7.90 -13.08
CA ARG A 16 12.46 8.89 -13.38
C ARG A 16 11.28 8.30 -14.17
N GLN A 17 10.89 7.08 -13.81
CA GLN A 17 9.76 6.41 -14.44
C GLN A 17 8.49 6.67 -13.64
N PHE A 18 7.41 6.95 -14.36
CA PHE A 18 6.05 7.02 -13.83
C PHE A 18 5.30 5.77 -14.24
N GLY A 19 4.46 5.24 -13.36
CA GLY A 19 3.71 4.03 -13.64
C GLY A 19 2.50 3.87 -12.74
N GLY A 20 1.64 2.92 -13.11
CA GLY A 20 0.54 2.50 -12.25
C GLY A 20 1.04 1.70 -11.06
N VAL A 21 0.36 1.79 -9.93
CA VAL A 21 0.62 0.94 -8.76
C VAL A 21 -0.67 0.29 -8.35
N LEU A 22 -0.65 -1.04 -8.21
CA LEU A 22 -1.74 -1.80 -7.61
C LEU A 22 -1.34 -2.18 -6.20
N THR A 23 -2.25 -2.00 -5.25
CA THR A 23 -2.04 -2.35 -3.85
C THR A 23 -3.10 -3.33 -3.40
N THR A 24 -2.71 -4.38 -2.70
CA THR A 24 -3.64 -5.23 -1.98
C THR A 24 -3.15 -5.48 -0.57
N GLY A 25 -4.05 -5.58 0.39
CA GLY A 25 -3.66 -5.73 1.78
C GLY A 25 -4.84 -6.04 2.69
N ALA A 26 -4.55 -6.05 3.98
CA ALA A 26 -5.55 -6.23 5.01
C ALA A 26 -5.26 -5.35 6.23
N ASP A 27 -6.33 -4.79 6.77
CA ASP A 27 -6.32 -4.04 8.02
C ASP A 27 -6.75 -4.94 9.17
N TYR A 28 -5.99 -4.90 10.26
CA TYR A 28 -6.34 -5.52 11.52
C TYR A 28 -6.54 -4.45 12.60
N ARG A 29 -7.80 -4.21 12.97
CA ARG A 29 -8.14 -3.28 14.05
C ARG A 29 -7.73 -3.90 15.39
N ILE A 30 -6.71 -3.33 16.02
CA ILE A 30 -6.24 -3.74 17.35
C ILE A 30 -7.19 -3.19 18.41
N ASN A 31 -7.56 -1.91 18.30
CA ASN A 31 -8.55 -1.26 19.18
C ASN A 31 -9.25 -0.11 18.43
N LYS A 32 -10.12 0.64 19.11
CA LYS A 32 -10.87 1.75 18.47
C LYS A 32 -9.95 2.83 17.86
N ARG A 33 -8.73 2.99 18.36
CA ARG A 33 -7.76 4.00 17.92
C ARG A 33 -6.66 3.46 17.02
N LEU A 34 -6.32 2.18 17.08
CA LEU A 34 -5.16 1.61 16.40
C LEU A 34 -5.55 0.49 15.43
N THR A 35 -4.96 0.53 14.25
CA THR A 35 -5.11 -0.47 13.19
C THR A 35 -3.72 -0.88 12.70
N ALA A 36 -3.38 -2.16 12.75
CA ALA A 36 -2.23 -2.69 12.01
C ALA A 36 -2.61 -2.87 10.55
N VAL A 37 -1.71 -2.52 9.64
CA VAL A 37 -1.90 -2.60 8.19
C VAL A 37 -0.78 -3.45 7.61
N GLY A 38 -1.13 -4.44 6.81
CA GLY A 38 -0.19 -5.17 5.96
C GLY A 38 -0.65 -5.08 4.51
N SER A 39 0.25 -4.67 3.61
CA SER A 39 -0.06 -4.61 2.19
C SER A 39 1.12 -4.99 1.31
N VAL A 40 0.81 -5.36 0.08
CA VAL A 40 1.75 -5.60 -1.01
C VAL A 40 1.39 -4.63 -2.14
N ASN A 41 2.40 -3.96 -2.69
CA ASN A 41 2.26 -3.08 -3.84
C ASN A 41 3.00 -3.68 -5.04
N LEU A 42 2.37 -3.58 -6.21
CA LEU A 42 2.88 -3.98 -7.50
C LEU A 42 3.00 -2.72 -8.37
N GLY A 43 4.23 -2.29 -8.62
CA GLY A 43 4.56 -1.26 -9.59
C GLY A 43 4.48 -1.82 -11.01
N LEU A 44 3.64 -1.20 -11.83
CA LEU A 44 3.48 -1.50 -13.24
C LEU A 44 4.27 -0.45 -14.04
N PHE A 45 5.60 -0.44 -13.89
CA PHE A 45 6.49 0.38 -14.70
C PHE A 45 6.84 -0.39 -15.98
N GLU A 46 7.01 0.33 -17.11
CA GLU A 46 7.18 -0.29 -18.44
C GLU A 46 8.32 -1.31 -18.51
N ASP A 47 9.43 -1.04 -17.80
CA ASP A 47 10.62 -1.87 -17.87
C ASP A 47 10.83 -2.76 -16.63
N ASN A 48 10.14 -2.49 -15.51
CA ASN A 48 10.32 -3.22 -14.27
C ASN A 48 9.03 -3.40 -13.49
N ARG A 49 8.73 -4.66 -13.14
CA ARG A 49 7.67 -4.98 -12.18
C ARG A 49 8.27 -5.00 -10.79
N ASP A 50 8.04 -3.93 -10.04
CA ASP A 50 8.54 -3.81 -8.67
C ASP A 50 7.49 -4.30 -7.68
N VAL A 51 7.87 -5.25 -6.83
CA VAL A 51 7.02 -5.75 -5.74
C VAL A 51 7.56 -5.23 -4.42
N SER A 52 6.72 -4.56 -3.64
CA SER A 52 7.05 -4.11 -2.30
C SER A 52 6.02 -4.58 -1.28
N ALA A 53 6.45 -4.84 -0.05
CA ALA A 53 5.57 -5.15 1.06
C ALA A 53 5.67 -4.04 2.11
N VAL A 54 4.54 -3.67 2.69
CA VAL A 54 4.43 -2.63 3.72
C VAL A 54 3.77 -3.24 4.95
N LEU A 55 4.40 -3.03 6.10
CA LEU A 55 3.84 -3.32 7.41
C LEU A 55 3.82 -2.01 8.19
N GLY A 56 2.66 -1.66 8.74
CA GLY A 56 2.47 -0.38 9.41
C GLY A 56 1.40 -0.39 10.49
N ILE A 57 1.33 0.71 11.22
CA ILE A 57 0.30 0.98 12.23
C ILE A 57 -0.33 2.33 11.88
N ALA A 58 -1.65 2.38 11.84
CA ALA A 58 -2.45 3.57 11.60
C ALA A 58 -3.25 3.94 12.84
N THR A 59 -3.42 5.25 13.05
CA THR A 59 -4.31 5.81 14.09
C THR A 59 -5.63 6.23 13.47
N ASN A 60 -6.74 5.73 14.00
CA ASN A 60 -8.09 6.12 13.59
C ASN A 60 -8.51 7.38 14.36
N PHE A 61 -8.83 8.46 13.65
CA PHE A 61 -9.23 9.74 14.26
C PHE A 61 -10.74 9.90 14.49
N ASN A 62 -11.58 9.04 13.88
CA ASN A 62 -13.01 9.08 14.13
C ASN A 62 -13.38 8.30 15.40
N ARG A 63 -14.06 9.01 16.32
CA ARG A 63 -14.57 8.54 17.61
C ARG A 63 -15.99 8.02 17.48
#